data_AF-A0A7V9MRD2-F1
#
_entry.id   AF-A0A7V9MRD2-F1
#
_cell.length_a   1.000
_cell.length_b   1.000
_cell.length_c   1.000
_cell.angle_alpha   90.00
_cell.angle_beta   90.00
_cell.angle_gamma   90.00
#
_symmetry.space_group_name_H-M   'P 1'
#
loop_
_entity.id
_entity.type
_entity.pdbx_description
1 polymer ?
#
loop_
_entity_poly.entity_id
_entity_poly.type
_entity_poly.pdbx_seq_one_letter_code
_entity_poly.pdbx_strand_id
1 'polypeptide(L)'
;MKTNQSEYLWALGPTTCAPQPKILKSIARQIKAKGIVSEHELRIARRMGIVSVEPTSARLGFNDGVIYPFDEPAAAGARARAMARPGLAKAPARKRKMHALALLVDFSDSEGVRPAKDFEKLLFEKSNPNSMTNFYKKLSYGAIEVTGEAVGYVHAPQPYSFYTANESGTGTNFPRNTPGLLRDALTVFCQNDNLERFDTDGDGYVDGIFLIHAGGGAEAEPNATKRKNMIWSHKWTMPQPFVN
;
A
#
# COMPACT_ATOMS: atom_id res chain seq x y z
N MET A 1 20.27 50.68 -4.92
CA MET A 1 19.53 50.07 -3.79
C MET A 1 19.21 48.64 -4.17
N LYS A 2 20.00 47.68 -3.66
CA LYS A 2 19.78 46.23 -3.86
C LYS A 2 18.95 45.75 -2.68
N THR A 3 17.85 45.07 -2.92
CA THR A 3 17.08 44.40 -1.86
C THR A 3 16.66 43.01 -2.32
N ASN A 4 17.25 42.05 -1.60
CA ASN A 4 16.79 40.72 -1.22
C ASN A 4 16.55 39.67 -2.31
N GLN A 5 17.64 38.95 -2.58
CA GLN A 5 17.60 37.51 -2.78
C GLN A 5 16.96 36.85 -1.54
N SER A 6 15.73 36.36 -1.69
CA SER A 6 15.14 35.43 -0.72
C SER A 6 15.66 34.03 -1.00
N GLU A 7 16.48 33.57 -0.07
CA GLU A 7 16.88 32.20 0.24
C GLU A 7 16.07 31.08 -0.45
N TYR A 8 16.62 30.52 -1.54
CA TYR A 8 16.25 29.19 -1.99
C TYR A 8 17.02 28.18 -1.13
N LEU A 9 16.45 27.80 0.01
CA LEU A 9 16.95 26.72 0.86
C LEU A 9 16.78 25.36 0.15
N TRP A 10 17.87 24.93 -0.47
CA TRP A 10 18.30 23.59 -0.85
C TRP A 10 17.43 22.39 -0.42
N ALA A 11 16.34 22.14 -1.13
CA ALA A 11 15.68 20.83 -1.19
C ALA A 11 16.03 20.12 -2.52
N LEU A 12 17.33 19.91 -2.76
CA LEU A 12 17.77 19.15 -3.91
C LEU A 12 17.59 17.65 -3.65
N GLY A 13 16.84 17.00 -4.54
CA GLY A 13 16.92 15.56 -4.75
C GLY A 13 18.30 15.14 -5.29
N PRO A 14 18.46 13.89 -5.77
CA PRO A 14 19.76 13.27 -6.06
C PRO A 14 20.59 13.93 -7.18
N THR A 15 20.17 15.06 -7.74
CA THR A 15 20.92 15.84 -8.73
C THR A 15 20.92 17.32 -8.39
N THR A 16 22.06 17.98 -8.65
CA THR A 16 22.26 19.43 -8.44
C THR A 16 21.67 20.31 -9.54
N CYS A 17 21.01 19.71 -10.53
CA CYS A 17 20.41 20.42 -11.64
C CYS A 17 18.97 20.83 -11.29
N ALA A 18 18.73 22.13 -11.12
CA ALA A 18 17.38 22.66 -11.03
C ALA A 18 16.67 22.51 -12.38
N PRO A 19 15.48 21.89 -12.45
CA PRO A 19 14.74 21.73 -13.69
C PRO A 19 14.34 23.07 -14.31
N GLN A 20 14.42 23.20 -15.64
CA GLN A 20 14.12 24.44 -16.36
C GLN A 20 12.65 24.87 -16.13
N PRO A 21 12.36 26.14 -15.79
CA PRO A 21 11.00 26.60 -15.50
C PRO A 21 9.96 26.37 -16.61
N LYS A 22 10.38 26.40 -17.88
CA LYS A 22 9.50 26.13 -19.03
C LYS A 22 9.02 24.66 -19.05
N ILE A 23 9.90 23.73 -18.67
CA ILE A 23 9.59 22.30 -18.60
C ILE A 23 8.62 22.04 -17.44
N LEU A 24 8.84 22.65 -16.28
CA LEU A 24 7.89 22.53 -15.15
C LEU A 24 6.49 23.03 -15.52
N LYS A 25 6.39 24.17 -16.22
CA LYS A 25 5.11 24.69 -16.71
C LYS A 25 4.44 23.78 -17.74
N SER A 26 5.21 23.13 -18.62
CA SER A 26 4.64 22.16 -19.58
C SER A 26 4.17 20.90 -18.90
N ILE A 27 4.91 20.39 -17.92
CA ILE A 27 4.50 19.23 -17.09
C ILE A 27 3.21 19.55 -16.35
N ALA A 28 3.14 20.69 -15.65
CA ALA A 28 1.93 21.12 -14.94
C ALA A 28 0.72 21.23 -15.88
N ARG A 29 0.91 21.75 -17.10
CA ARG A 29 -0.14 21.84 -18.12
C ARG A 29 -0.58 20.46 -18.60
N GLN A 30 0.35 19.54 -18.84
CA GLN A 30 0.04 18.18 -19.27
C GLN A 30 -0.68 17.38 -18.18
N ILE A 31 -0.28 17.54 -16.92
CA ILE A 31 -0.98 16.99 -15.75
C ILE A 31 -2.43 17.47 -15.74
N LYS A 32 -2.64 18.79 -15.85
CA LYS A 32 -3.98 19.38 -15.84
C LYS A 32 -4.84 18.99 -17.04
N ALA A 33 -4.23 18.84 -18.22
CA ALA A 33 -4.94 18.57 -19.47
C ALA A 33 -5.25 17.10 -19.70
N LYS A 34 -4.37 16.18 -19.28
CA LYS A 34 -4.53 14.75 -19.54
C LYS A 34 -5.18 14.01 -18.37
N GLY A 35 -5.07 14.49 -17.13
CA GLY A 35 -5.57 13.76 -15.97
C GLY A 35 -4.87 12.40 -15.73
N ILE A 36 -3.82 12.10 -16.50
CA ILE A 36 -3.05 10.85 -16.41
C ILE A 36 -1.87 11.09 -15.47
N VAL A 37 -2.18 11.18 -14.19
CA VAL A 37 -1.17 11.21 -13.13
C VAL A 37 -1.68 10.28 -12.07
N SER A 38 -0.89 9.28 -11.69
CA SER A 38 -1.25 8.49 -10.51
C SER A 38 -1.30 9.42 -9.29
N GLU A 39 -2.08 9.12 -8.25
CA GLU A 39 -2.13 10.02 -7.08
C GLU A 39 -0.74 10.16 -6.42
N HIS A 40 0.10 9.12 -6.51
CA HIS A 40 1.51 9.18 -6.14
C HIS A 40 2.30 10.23 -6.92
N GLU A 41 2.17 10.25 -8.25
CA GLU A 41 2.83 11.24 -9.11
C GLU A 41 2.30 12.66 -8.83
N LEU A 42 1.01 12.79 -8.52
CA LEU A 42 0.41 14.07 -8.14
C LEU A 42 0.98 14.57 -6.79
N ARG A 43 1.16 13.68 -5.82
CA ARG A 43 1.80 14.00 -4.52
C ARG A 43 3.26 14.40 -4.70
N ILE A 44 4.02 13.72 -5.56
CA ILE A 44 5.39 14.11 -5.90
C ILE A 44 5.38 15.50 -6.55
N ALA A 45 4.54 15.72 -7.56
CA ALA A 45 4.42 17.00 -8.24
C ALA A 45 4.03 18.14 -7.29
N ARG A 46 3.16 17.87 -6.31
CA ARG A 46 2.78 18.82 -5.25
C ARG A 46 3.96 19.12 -4.31
N ARG A 47 4.66 18.10 -3.80
CA ARG A 47 5.87 18.28 -2.96
C ARG A 47 6.98 19.04 -3.70
N MET A 48 7.06 18.88 -5.02
CA MET A 48 7.98 19.62 -5.89
C MET A 48 7.49 21.04 -6.26
N GLY A 49 6.30 21.45 -5.80
CA GLY A 49 5.72 22.76 -6.12
C GLY A 49 5.30 22.94 -7.59
N ILE A 50 5.13 21.83 -8.33
CA ILE A 50 4.74 21.83 -9.75
C ILE A 50 3.23 22.05 -9.91
N VAL A 51 2.45 21.50 -8.98
CA VAL A 51 0.98 21.58 -8.97
C VAL A 51 0.46 21.87 -7.57
N SER A 52 -0.69 22.54 -7.49
CA SER A 52 -1.40 22.86 -6.24
C SER A 52 -2.69 22.04 -6.07
N VAL A 53 -2.87 20.98 -6.86
CA VAL A 53 -4.08 20.16 -6.86
C VAL A 53 -3.96 19.12 -5.75
N GLU A 54 -4.98 19.05 -4.88
CA GLU A 54 -5.10 17.96 -3.91
C GLU A 54 -5.57 16.68 -4.61
N PRO A 55 -4.94 15.52 -4.37
CA PRO A 55 -5.47 14.25 -4.84
C PRO A 55 -6.85 14.01 -4.24
N THR A 56 -7.77 13.51 -5.07
CA THR A 56 -9.06 13.01 -4.57
C THR A 56 -8.81 11.76 -3.74
N SER A 57 -8.81 11.90 -2.41
CA SER A 57 -8.53 10.84 -1.42
C SER A 57 -9.33 9.54 -1.60
N ALA A 58 -10.43 9.56 -2.37
CA ALA A 58 -11.33 8.43 -2.56
C ALA A 58 -10.69 7.22 -3.27
N ARG A 59 -9.58 7.37 -3.99
CA ARG A 59 -8.84 6.26 -4.62
C ARG A 59 -7.35 6.24 -4.31
N LEU A 60 -6.92 7.00 -3.30
CA LEU A 60 -5.53 7.02 -2.88
C LEU A 60 -5.05 5.61 -2.53
N GLY A 61 -3.92 5.20 -3.13
CA GLY A 61 -3.38 3.87 -2.94
C GLY A 61 -3.91 2.80 -3.89
N PHE A 62 -4.90 3.09 -4.73
CA PHE A 62 -5.47 2.10 -5.64
C PHE A 62 -4.54 1.86 -6.84
N ASN A 63 -3.74 0.80 -6.79
CA ASN A 63 -2.80 0.40 -7.86
C ASN A 63 -1.86 1.54 -8.36
N ASP A 64 -1.59 2.54 -7.53
CA ASP A 64 -0.94 3.80 -7.91
C ASP A 64 0.49 3.97 -7.34
N GLY A 65 0.99 2.95 -6.65
CA GLY A 65 2.31 2.95 -6.01
C GLY A 65 2.40 3.68 -4.66
N VAL A 66 1.32 4.29 -4.17
CA VAL A 66 1.32 4.93 -2.84
C VAL A 66 1.37 3.86 -1.76
N ILE A 67 2.48 3.69 -1.04
CA ILE A 67 2.55 2.71 0.06
C ILE A 67 2.11 3.34 1.40
N TYR A 68 2.31 4.65 1.55
CA TYR A 68 1.92 5.42 2.73
C TYR A 68 0.82 6.45 2.38
N PRO A 69 -0.43 6.25 2.80
CA PRO A 69 -1.54 7.16 2.49
C PRO A 69 -1.44 8.49 3.23
N PHE A 70 -1.01 8.52 4.49
CA PHE A 70 -1.01 9.75 5.29
C PHE A 70 0.31 10.50 5.19
N ASP A 71 0.25 11.77 4.76
CA ASP A 71 1.32 12.74 4.99
C ASP A 71 1.29 13.17 6.47
N GLU A 72 1.35 12.23 7.42
CA GLU A 72 1.72 12.63 8.78
C GLU A 72 3.24 12.80 8.83
N PRO A 73 3.77 13.85 9.47
CA PRO A 73 5.17 13.86 9.82
C PRO A 73 5.35 12.65 10.73
N ALA A 74 6.07 11.65 10.24
CA ALA A 74 6.38 10.43 10.97
C ALA A 74 6.57 10.79 12.45
N ALA A 75 5.73 10.22 13.33
CA ALA A 75 5.53 10.65 14.71
C ALA A 75 6.84 11.12 15.34
N ALA A 76 6.83 12.28 16.02
CA ALA A 76 7.96 13.10 16.51
C ALA A 76 9.13 12.36 17.23
N GLY A 77 9.77 11.45 16.52
CA GLY A 77 10.64 10.39 17.03
C GLY A 77 11.14 9.46 15.93
N ALA A 78 10.45 9.41 14.78
CA ALA A 78 10.99 8.91 13.53
C ALA A 78 12.22 9.75 13.19
N ARG A 79 13.41 9.16 13.40
CA ARG A 79 14.65 9.73 12.87
C ARG A 79 14.43 9.96 11.39
N ALA A 80 14.30 11.23 11.00
CA ALA A 80 14.35 11.63 9.61
C ALA A 80 15.49 10.83 8.98
N ARG A 81 15.16 9.97 8.01
CA ARG A 81 16.18 9.31 7.21
C ARG A 81 16.96 10.45 6.57
N ALA A 82 18.10 10.78 7.17
CA ALA A 82 19.02 11.74 6.60
C ALA A 82 19.27 11.27 5.18
N MET A 83 18.92 12.11 4.19
CA MET A 83 19.30 11.85 2.82
C MET A 83 20.81 11.60 2.83
N ALA A 84 21.19 10.41 2.37
CA ALA A 84 22.59 9.99 2.45
C ALA A 84 23.46 11.02 1.73
N ARG A 85 24.48 11.52 2.43
CA ARG A 85 25.52 12.35 1.83
C ARG A 85 26.15 11.55 0.68
N PRO A 86 26.16 12.06 -0.56
CA PRO A 86 26.79 11.34 -1.65
C PRO A 86 28.31 11.33 -1.40
N GLY A 87 28.90 10.14 -1.28
CA GLY A 87 30.36 9.98 -1.20
C GLY A 87 30.89 9.17 0.00
N LEU A 88 30.07 8.75 0.96
CA LEU A 88 30.48 7.67 1.87
C LEU A 88 30.20 6.32 1.23
N ALA A 89 31.19 5.42 1.29
CA ALA A 89 31.10 4.04 0.85
C ALA A 89 29.72 3.47 1.18
N LYS A 90 29.07 2.82 0.20
CA LYS A 90 27.78 2.15 0.35
C LYS A 90 27.88 1.27 1.60
N ALA A 91 27.32 1.73 2.73
CA ALA A 91 27.19 0.88 3.90
C ALA A 91 26.53 -0.43 3.41
N PRO A 92 26.98 -1.60 3.88
CA PRO A 92 26.37 -2.86 3.46
C PRO A 92 24.86 -2.71 3.63
N ALA A 93 24.11 -3.00 2.56
CA ALA A 93 22.67 -2.80 2.56
C ALA A 93 22.12 -3.49 3.81
N ARG A 94 21.61 -2.68 4.76
CA ARG A 94 21.09 -3.20 6.03
C ARG A 94 20.05 -4.24 5.66
N LYS A 95 20.26 -5.48 6.11
CA LYS A 95 19.29 -6.56 5.91
C LYS A 95 17.94 -6.05 6.39
N ARG A 96 16.98 -5.95 5.49
CA ARG A 96 15.62 -5.54 5.83
C ARG A 96 14.84 -6.80 6.15
N LYS A 97 14.21 -6.80 7.31
CA LYS A 97 13.23 -7.81 7.69
C LYS A 97 11.86 -7.22 7.46
N MET A 98 10.92 -8.07 7.06
CA MET A 98 9.50 -7.75 7.01
C MET A 98 8.74 -8.97 7.54
N HIS A 99 7.69 -8.72 8.30
CA HIS A 99 6.78 -9.75 8.78
C HIS A 99 5.38 -9.40 8.30
N ALA A 100 4.86 -10.16 7.33
CA ALA A 100 3.59 -9.87 6.68
C ALA A 100 2.45 -10.69 7.28
N LEU A 101 1.27 -10.07 7.37
CA LEU A 101 0.02 -10.72 7.74
C LEU A 101 -0.72 -11.21 6.49
N ALA A 102 -0.99 -12.50 6.38
CA ALA A 102 -1.97 -13.02 5.42
C ALA A 102 -3.28 -13.34 6.16
N LEU A 103 -4.25 -12.42 6.09
CA LEU A 103 -5.51 -12.52 6.81
C LEU A 103 -6.60 -13.08 5.88
N LEU A 104 -7.14 -14.26 6.21
CA LEU A 104 -8.25 -14.83 5.48
C LEU A 104 -9.58 -14.25 6.00
N VAL A 105 -10.52 -13.97 5.10
CA VAL A 105 -11.85 -13.44 5.45
C VAL A 105 -12.95 -14.19 4.72
N ASP A 106 -13.99 -14.57 5.46
CA ASP A 106 -15.21 -15.15 4.90
C ASP A 106 -16.46 -14.33 5.27
N PHE A 107 -17.60 -14.75 4.72
CA PHE A 107 -18.84 -13.97 4.73
C PHE A 107 -20.04 -14.89 4.93
N SER A 108 -21.15 -14.32 5.40
CA SER A 108 -22.41 -15.06 5.58
C SER A 108 -22.98 -15.66 4.29
N ASP A 109 -22.65 -15.08 3.13
CA ASP A 109 -23.07 -15.49 1.78
C ASP A 109 -21.91 -16.07 0.94
N SER A 110 -20.70 -16.18 1.51
CA SER A 110 -19.53 -16.77 0.85
C SER A 110 -18.55 -17.32 1.87
N GLU A 111 -18.65 -18.62 2.16
CA GLU A 111 -17.87 -19.30 3.18
C GLU A 111 -16.44 -19.63 2.73
N GLY A 112 -15.52 -19.61 3.70
CA GLY A 112 -14.13 -19.97 3.50
C GLY A 112 -13.91 -21.48 3.46
N VAL A 113 -13.40 -22.00 2.33
CA VAL A 113 -13.20 -23.45 2.15
C VAL A 113 -11.73 -23.87 2.28
N ARG A 114 -10.79 -23.01 1.86
CA ARG A 114 -9.36 -23.34 1.85
C ARG A 114 -8.71 -23.05 3.21
N PRO A 115 -7.95 -23.97 3.81
CA PRO A 115 -7.31 -23.71 5.10
C PRO A 115 -6.20 -22.67 4.98
N ALA A 116 -6.03 -21.84 6.01
CA ALA A 116 -4.93 -20.85 6.10
C ALA A 116 -3.55 -21.47 5.89
N LYS A 117 -3.37 -22.73 6.33
CA LYS A 117 -2.10 -23.44 6.19
C LYS A 117 -1.65 -23.59 4.73
N ASP A 118 -2.58 -23.69 3.78
CA ASP A 118 -2.22 -23.77 2.36
C ASP A 118 -1.60 -22.46 1.88
N PHE A 119 -2.15 -21.32 2.33
CA PHE A 119 -1.59 -20.00 2.02
C PHE A 119 -0.26 -19.76 2.73
N GLU A 120 -0.11 -20.21 3.98
CA GLU A 120 1.16 -20.15 4.71
C GLU A 120 2.26 -20.93 3.98
N LYS A 121 1.95 -22.12 3.46
CA LYS A 121 2.88 -22.94 2.66
C LYS A 121 3.27 -22.25 1.35
N LEU A 122 2.32 -21.61 0.68
CA LEU A 122 2.56 -20.89 -0.57
C LEU A 122 3.36 -19.60 -0.36
N LEU A 123 3.09 -18.87 0.72
CA LEU A 123 3.68 -17.55 0.94
C LEU A 123 4.98 -17.63 1.75
N PHE A 124 4.98 -18.35 2.87
CA PHE A 124 5.99 -18.16 3.91
C PHE A 124 6.88 -19.37 4.19
N GLU A 125 6.48 -20.57 3.78
CA GLU A 125 7.22 -21.80 4.08
C GLU A 125 8.61 -21.83 3.44
N LYS A 126 9.64 -21.98 4.27
CA LYS A 126 11.05 -21.97 3.85
C LYS A 126 11.47 -23.23 3.09
N SER A 127 10.83 -24.37 3.36
CA SER A 127 11.08 -25.63 2.64
C SER A 127 10.50 -25.63 1.22
N ASN A 128 9.47 -24.82 0.96
CA ASN A 128 8.91 -24.63 -0.38
C ASN A 128 9.81 -23.67 -1.19
N PRO A 129 10.56 -24.14 -2.20
CA PRO A 129 11.49 -23.29 -2.95
C PRO A 129 10.79 -22.19 -3.76
N ASN A 130 9.48 -22.36 -4.02
CA ASN A 130 8.65 -21.42 -4.77
C ASN A 130 7.85 -20.48 -3.85
N SER A 131 8.09 -20.49 -2.54
CA SER A 131 7.40 -19.58 -1.62
C SER A 131 7.80 -18.13 -1.86
N MET A 132 6.91 -17.19 -1.53
CA MET A 132 7.21 -15.77 -1.60
C MET A 132 8.46 -15.41 -0.77
N THR A 133 8.60 -15.99 0.41
CA THR A 133 9.82 -15.89 1.25
C THR A 133 11.08 -16.21 0.45
N ASN A 134 11.12 -17.36 -0.21
CA ASN A 134 12.29 -17.80 -0.97
C ASN A 134 12.49 -17.00 -2.25
N PHE A 135 11.41 -16.60 -2.91
CA PHE A 135 11.44 -15.73 -4.08
C PHE A 135 12.12 -14.39 -3.78
N TYR A 136 11.66 -13.67 -2.75
CA TYR A 136 12.27 -12.38 -2.38
C TYR A 136 13.67 -12.53 -1.81
N LYS A 137 13.95 -13.58 -1.05
CA LYS A 137 15.31 -13.86 -0.57
C LYS A 137 16.28 -14.07 -1.75
N LYS A 138 15.85 -14.81 -2.79
CA LYS A 138 16.66 -15.07 -3.98
C LYS A 138 16.89 -13.80 -4.79
N LEU A 139 15.83 -13.05 -5.12
CA LEU A 139 15.94 -11.83 -5.93
C LEU A 139 16.74 -10.72 -5.24
N SER A 140 16.64 -10.63 -3.91
CA SER A 140 17.38 -9.63 -3.13
C SER A 140 18.79 -10.08 -2.75
N TYR A 141 19.25 -11.27 -3.16
CA TYR A 141 20.51 -11.87 -2.71
C TYR A 141 20.65 -11.90 -1.17
N GLY A 142 19.52 -12.10 -0.47
CA GLY A 142 19.45 -12.12 1.00
C GLY A 142 19.49 -10.73 1.65
N ALA A 143 19.37 -9.64 0.89
CA ALA A 143 19.24 -8.30 1.45
C ALA A 143 17.85 -8.03 2.04
N ILE A 144 16.83 -8.76 1.59
CA ILE A 144 15.47 -8.71 2.11
C ILE A 144 15.10 -10.09 2.63
N GLU A 145 14.67 -10.14 3.89
CA GLU A 145 14.08 -11.31 4.53
C GLU A 145 12.58 -11.04 4.73
N VAL A 146 11.77 -11.67 3.89
CA VAL A 146 10.32 -11.65 4.04
C VAL A 146 9.91 -12.88 4.84
N THR A 147 9.17 -12.65 5.92
CA THR A 147 8.50 -13.68 6.70
C THR A 147 7.02 -13.31 6.85
N GLY A 148 6.22 -14.18 7.45
CA GLY A 148 4.84 -13.88 7.74
C GLY A 148 4.10 -15.09 8.27
N GLU A 149 2.82 -14.89 8.52
CA GLU A 149 1.89 -15.91 8.98
C GLU A 149 0.55 -15.77 8.29
N ALA A 150 -0.13 -16.90 8.11
CA ALA A 150 -1.50 -16.93 7.59
C ALA A 150 -2.47 -17.18 8.74
N VAL A 151 -3.36 -16.21 8.98
CA VAL A 151 -4.41 -16.30 9.98
C VAL A 151 -5.65 -16.91 9.33
N GLY A 152 -6.36 -17.77 10.07
CA GLY A 152 -7.62 -18.37 9.64
C GLY A 152 -8.70 -17.35 9.27
N TYR A 153 -9.84 -17.85 8.80
CA TYR A 153 -10.96 -16.99 8.42
C TYR A 153 -11.45 -16.17 9.62
N VAL A 154 -11.42 -14.85 9.47
CA VAL A 154 -12.25 -13.94 10.25
C VAL A 154 -13.58 -13.77 9.53
N HIS A 155 -14.67 -13.81 10.27
CA HIS A 155 -15.99 -13.62 9.70
C HIS A 155 -16.29 -12.13 9.55
N ALA A 156 -16.49 -11.66 8.32
CA ALA A 156 -16.89 -10.29 8.08
C ALA A 156 -18.32 -10.04 8.61
N PRO A 157 -18.58 -8.89 9.25
CA PRO A 157 -19.90 -8.57 9.81
C PRO A 157 -20.98 -8.28 8.75
N GLN A 158 -20.56 -8.03 7.51
CA GLN A 158 -21.45 -7.78 6.37
C GLN A 158 -21.27 -8.89 5.32
N PRO A 159 -22.30 -9.17 4.50
CA PRO A 159 -22.18 -10.13 3.41
C PRO A 159 -21.18 -9.68 2.34
N TYR A 160 -20.63 -10.60 1.57
CA TYR A 160 -19.74 -10.37 0.42
C TYR A 160 -20.31 -9.35 -0.56
N SER A 161 -21.61 -9.43 -0.82
CA SER A 161 -22.35 -8.49 -1.67
C SER A 161 -22.30 -7.03 -1.18
N PHE A 162 -22.16 -6.78 0.12
CA PHE A 162 -21.98 -5.43 0.68
C PHE A 162 -20.68 -4.81 0.21
N TYR A 163 -19.59 -5.59 0.22
CA TYR A 163 -18.25 -5.11 -0.13
C TYR A 163 -17.99 -5.10 -1.63
N THR A 164 -18.60 -6.01 -2.40
CA THR A 164 -18.48 -5.96 -3.87
C THR A 164 -19.24 -4.77 -4.45
N ALA A 165 -20.37 -4.41 -3.84
CA ALA A 165 -21.17 -3.23 -4.13
C ALA A 165 -21.53 -3.05 -5.61
N ASN A 166 -21.61 -4.13 -6.40
CA ASN A 166 -21.76 -4.11 -7.87
C ASN A 166 -20.65 -3.33 -8.62
N GLU A 167 -19.50 -3.10 -7.98
CA GLU A 167 -18.33 -2.38 -8.50
C GLU A 167 -17.04 -3.17 -8.25
N SER A 168 -17.16 -4.50 -8.10
CA SER A 168 -16.07 -5.41 -7.77
C SER A 168 -15.27 -5.01 -6.52
N GLY A 169 -15.89 -4.29 -5.60
CA GLY A 169 -15.27 -3.73 -4.40
C GLY A 169 -14.25 -2.62 -4.66
N THR A 170 -14.20 -2.09 -5.88
CA THR A 170 -13.29 -1.01 -6.31
C THR A 170 -13.97 0.37 -6.35
N GLY A 171 -15.23 0.44 -5.94
CA GLY A 171 -16.00 1.67 -5.83
C GLY A 171 -15.47 2.59 -4.72
N THR A 172 -15.78 3.89 -4.82
CA THR A 172 -15.35 4.92 -3.86
C THR A 172 -16.25 5.02 -2.62
N ASN A 173 -17.28 4.20 -2.53
CA ASN A 173 -18.34 4.28 -1.53
C ASN A 173 -17.94 3.61 -0.21
N PHE A 174 -16.88 4.09 0.46
CA PHE A 174 -16.48 3.57 1.77
C PHE A 174 -17.62 3.67 2.81
N PRO A 175 -17.88 2.64 3.65
CA PRO A 175 -17.16 1.37 3.78
C PRO A 175 -17.66 0.22 2.88
N ARG A 176 -18.51 0.48 1.88
CA ARG A 176 -19.03 -0.51 0.91
C ARG A 176 -18.03 -0.81 -0.21
N ASN A 177 -16.81 -1.18 0.17
CA ASN A 177 -15.69 -1.50 -0.72
C ASN A 177 -14.63 -2.32 0.02
N THR A 178 -13.54 -2.70 -0.64
CA THR A 178 -12.49 -3.52 -0.02
C THR A 178 -11.67 -2.84 1.09
N PRO A 179 -11.42 -1.51 1.12
CA PRO A 179 -10.91 -0.87 2.33
C PRO A 179 -11.85 -1.02 3.54
N GLY A 180 -13.17 -0.96 3.32
CA GLY A 180 -14.15 -1.24 4.36
C GLY A 180 -14.10 -2.68 4.84
N LEU A 181 -13.93 -3.64 3.93
CA LEU A 181 -13.71 -5.04 4.29
C LEU A 181 -12.45 -5.23 5.15
N LEU A 182 -11.34 -4.60 4.78
CA LEU A 182 -10.10 -4.67 5.57
C LEU A 182 -10.31 -4.09 6.97
N ARG A 183 -10.99 -2.94 7.08
CA ARG A 183 -11.34 -2.35 8.38
C ARG A 183 -12.11 -3.32 9.25
N ASP A 184 -13.17 -3.92 8.72
CA ASP A 184 -14.03 -4.81 9.49
C ASP A 184 -13.31 -6.11 9.86
N ALA A 185 -12.54 -6.69 8.93
CA ALA A 185 -11.74 -7.88 9.18
C ALA A 185 -10.67 -7.64 10.27
N LEU A 186 -9.98 -6.50 10.23
CA LEU A 186 -9.02 -6.12 11.27
C LEU A 186 -9.70 -5.83 12.61
N THR A 187 -10.89 -5.21 12.60
CA THR A 187 -11.68 -4.98 13.82
C THR A 187 -12.03 -6.29 14.52
N VAL A 188 -12.40 -7.33 13.75
CA VAL A 188 -12.68 -8.66 14.31
C VAL A 188 -11.40 -9.36 14.76
N PHE A 189 -10.35 -9.34 13.94
CA PHE A 189 -9.04 -9.92 14.27
C PHE A 189 -8.48 -9.36 15.59
N CYS A 190 -8.53 -8.04 15.75
CA CYS A 190 -7.97 -7.34 16.90
C CYS A 190 -8.77 -7.49 18.21
N GLN A 191 -9.88 -8.23 18.20
CA GLN A 191 -10.57 -8.62 19.44
C GLN A 191 -9.77 -9.65 20.26
N ASN A 192 -8.95 -10.46 19.58
CA ASN A 192 -8.20 -11.57 20.19
C ASN A 192 -6.69 -11.49 19.92
N ASP A 193 -6.24 -10.52 19.12
CA ASP A 193 -4.86 -10.36 18.69
C ASP A 193 -4.51 -8.87 18.45
N ASN A 194 -3.28 -8.57 18.02
CA ASN A 194 -2.83 -7.21 17.71
C ASN A 194 -1.93 -7.19 16.44
N LEU A 195 -1.61 -5.99 15.98
CA LEU A 195 -0.83 -5.78 14.75
C LEU A 195 0.64 -5.41 14.98
N GLU A 196 1.08 -5.29 16.24
CA GLU A 196 2.39 -4.70 16.59
C GLU A 196 3.56 -5.47 15.95
N ARG A 197 3.45 -6.80 15.88
CA ARG A 197 4.51 -7.66 15.32
C ARG A 197 4.68 -7.54 13.80
N PHE A 198 3.76 -6.88 13.11
CA PHE A 198 3.84 -6.66 11.67
C PHE A 198 4.36 -5.27 11.29
N ASP A 199 4.68 -4.42 12.27
CA ASP A 199 5.46 -3.18 12.10
C ASP A 199 6.91 -3.45 12.50
N THR A 200 7.71 -3.99 11.58
CA THR A 200 9.08 -4.43 11.88
C THR A 200 10.12 -3.32 11.83
N ASP A 201 9.77 -2.16 11.28
CA ASP A 201 10.66 -0.99 11.24
C ASP A 201 10.29 0.14 12.21
N GLY A 202 9.14 0.00 12.89
CA GLY A 202 8.69 0.85 13.99
C GLY A 202 8.16 2.20 13.53
N ASP A 203 7.63 2.29 12.31
CA ASP A 203 7.12 3.53 11.72
C ASP A 203 5.64 3.81 12.03
N GLY A 204 4.98 2.89 12.76
CA GLY A 204 3.57 2.98 13.13
C GLY A 204 2.62 2.36 12.10
N TYR A 205 3.15 1.73 11.04
CA TYR A 205 2.38 1.07 10.00
C TYR A 205 2.71 -0.41 9.92
N VAL A 206 1.70 -1.22 9.60
CA VAL A 206 1.95 -2.62 9.24
C VAL A 206 2.67 -2.69 7.90
N ASP A 207 3.81 -3.38 7.87
CA ASP A 207 4.71 -3.51 6.71
C ASP A 207 4.05 -4.18 5.50
N GLY A 208 3.11 -5.09 5.73
CA GLY A 208 2.43 -5.82 4.67
C GLY A 208 1.23 -6.62 5.15
N ILE A 209 0.09 -6.38 4.51
CA ILE A 209 -1.15 -7.15 4.71
C ILE A 209 -1.59 -7.73 3.36
N PHE A 210 -1.81 -9.04 3.34
CA PHE A 210 -2.51 -9.75 2.27
C PHE A 210 -3.89 -10.13 2.81
N LEU A 211 -4.92 -9.41 2.38
CA LEU A 211 -6.30 -9.77 2.68
C LEU A 211 -6.77 -10.80 1.64
N ILE A 212 -7.05 -12.01 2.09
CA ILE A 212 -7.44 -13.15 1.25
C ILE A 212 -8.93 -13.42 1.46
N HIS A 213 -9.76 -13.03 0.51
CA HIS A 213 -11.21 -13.23 0.62
C HIS A 213 -11.63 -14.64 0.18
N ALA A 214 -12.71 -15.15 0.77
CA ALA A 214 -13.40 -16.35 0.31
C ALA A 214 -13.92 -16.19 -1.14
N GLY A 215 -13.99 -17.30 -1.87
CA GLY A 215 -14.43 -17.32 -3.28
C GLY A 215 -13.32 -17.03 -4.30
N GLY A 216 -13.70 -16.92 -5.57
CA GLY A 216 -12.80 -16.59 -6.67
C GLY A 216 -12.69 -15.07 -6.89
N GLY A 217 -11.55 -14.63 -7.43
CA GLY A 217 -11.38 -13.24 -7.86
C GLY A 217 -12.12 -12.95 -9.17
N ALA A 218 -12.64 -11.72 -9.32
CA ALA A 218 -13.35 -11.29 -10.52
C ALA A 218 -12.50 -11.37 -11.80
N GLU A 219 -11.18 -11.26 -11.69
CA GLU A 219 -10.23 -11.37 -12.80
C GLU A 219 -10.19 -12.78 -13.42
N ALA A 220 -10.55 -13.80 -12.65
CA ALA A 220 -10.58 -15.20 -13.10
C ALA A 220 -11.97 -15.63 -13.59
N GLU A 221 -12.99 -14.78 -13.47
CA GLU A 221 -14.35 -15.09 -13.90
C GLU A 221 -14.50 -14.82 -15.41
N PRO A 222 -14.80 -15.83 -16.24
CA PRO A 222 -14.97 -15.63 -17.68
C PRO A 222 -16.19 -14.79 -18.04
N ASN A 223 -17.26 -14.82 -17.24
CA ASN A 223 -18.48 -14.06 -17.50
C ASN A 223 -18.39 -12.63 -16.96
N ALA A 224 -18.21 -11.65 -17.86
CA ALA A 224 -18.11 -10.24 -17.53
C ALA A 224 -19.30 -9.69 -16.69
N THR A 225 -20.50 -10.25 -16.84
CA THR A 225 -21.69 -9.79 -16.10
C THR A 225 -21.66 -10.18 -14.63
N LYS A 226 -20.92 -11.24 -14.27
CA LYS A 226 -20.75 -11.70 -12.88
C LYS A 226 -19.63 -10.95 -12.15
N ARG A 227 -18.60 -10.51 -12.86
CA ARG A 227 -17.39 -9.87 -12.29
C ARG A 227 -17.71 -8.73 -11.33
N LYS A 228 -18.71 -7.90 -11.64
CA LYS A 228 -19.10 -6.76 -10.80
C LYS A 228 -19.57 -7.15 -9.38
N ASN A 229 -20.02 -8.40 -9.22
CA ASN A 229 -20.48 -8.98 -7.95
C ASN A 229 -19.38 -9.82 -7.27
N MET A 230 -18.15 -9.75 -7.77
CA MET A 230 -16.98 -10.44 -7.23
C MET A 230 -15.90 -9.40 -6.96
N ILE A 231 -15.14 -9.58 -5.89
CA ILE A 231 -14.00 -8.72 -5.59
C ILE A 231 -12.96 -8.94 -6.69
N TRP A 232 -12.50 -7.85 -7.31
CA TRP A 232 -11.39 -7.88 -8.26
C TRP A 232 -10.08 -7.74 -7.48
N SER A 233 -9.10 -8.61 -7.71
CA SER A 233 -7.81 -8.52 -7.00
C SER A 233 -7.06 -7.20 -7.27
N HIS A 234 -6.70 -6.46 -6.22
CA HIS A 234 -5.99 -5.18 -6.35
C HIS A 234 -5.20 -4.85 -5.08
N LYS A 235 -4.40 -3.79 -5.15
CA LYS A 235 -3.76 -3.16 -3.99
C LYS A 235 -4.42 -1.82 -3.70
N TRP A 236 -4.70 -1.55 -2.42
CA TRP A 236 -5.24 -0.28 -1.93
C TRP A 236 -4.55 0.10 -0.62
N THR A 237 -4.44 1.39 -0.32
CA THR A 237 -4.21 1.88 1.04
C THR A 237 -5.53 2.25 1.72
N MET A 238 -5.57 2.14 3.04
CA MET A 238 -6.72 2.59 3.81
C MET A 238 -6.92 4.12 3.68
N PRO A 239 -8.15 4.61 3.55
CA PRO A 239 -8.44 6.05 3.47
C PRO A 239 -8.24 6.78 4.80
N GLN A 240 -8.25 6.05 5.92
CA GLN A 240 -7.92 6.53 7.28
C GLN A 240 -7.03 5.50 7.98
N PRO A 241 -6.14 5.90 8.92
CA PRO A 241 -5.40 4.93 9.71
C PRO A 241 -6.36 3.99 10.44
N PHE A 242 -6.03 2.70 10.46
CA PHE A 242 -6.76 1.77 11.30
C PHE A 242 -6.36 2.02 12.75
N VAL A 243 -7.35 2.20 13.62
CA VAL A 243 -7.17 2.35 15.06
C VAL A 243 -8.07 1.32 15.71
N ASN A 244 -7.48 0.45 16.55
CA ASN A 244 -8.21 -0.53 17.34
C ASN A 244 -8.89 0.14 18.54
#